data_AF-A0A3M8FV83-F1
#
_entry.id   AF-A0A3M8FV83-F1
#
_cell.length_a   1.000
_cell.length_b   1.000
_cell.length_c   1.000
_cell.angle_alpha   90.00
_cell.angle_beta   90.00
_cell.angle_gamma   90.00
#
_symmetry.space_group_name_H-M   'P 1'
#
loop_
_entity.id
_entity.type
_entity.pdbx_description
1 polymer ?
#
loop_
_entity_poly.entity_id
_entity_poly.type
_entity_poly.pdbx_seq_one_letter_code
_entity_poly.pdbx_strand_id
1 'polypeptide(L)'
;MPTSPSQSRAPIETMNRAVDEAERLVEGRSDAIGLAYRTLVEFRLGNGNPAPEIADILCDSDASLFELASTYQSLLATAHATHSHSKRKQRGAYYTPLSLVDHLVERTVLRTLEDFAGSIESFRVCDPAVGVGAFLIRSAHLLAERVGTRSRESVLDTIITNCLFGVDIDPIAAMLCRAVLANETSDPIASYDLLASKIKVGNALIGATPELVEAGVPSAAFIVKPGDDNAAVSTYKRRNTAERRSSTVTHPHSQDPDPMLSADAWCAAFVWRMHITDESGEWDAMTQRHFDLVRATPDQLPGWMREEIDRLKQEHSFFHWHLEFPGINLNWL
;
A
#
# COMPACT_ATOMS: atom_id res chain seq x y z
N MET A 1 9.33 49.47 -19.61
CA MET A 1 8.61 48.82 -18.50
C MET A 1 8.80 47.32 -18.65
N PRO A 2 9.43 46.63 -17.70
CA PRO A 2 9.59 45.19 -17.77
C PRO A 2 8.30 44.52 -17.31
N THR A 3 7.79 43.63 -18.16
CA THR A 3 6.67 42.74 -17.92
C THR A 3 7.10 41.61 -16.98
N SER A 4 6.40 41.45 -15.86
CA SER A 4 6.56 40.34 -14.91
C SER A 4 6.22 38.98 -15.57
N PRO A 5 6.92 37.89 -15.25
CA PRO A 5 6.64 36.57 -15.78
C PRO A 5 5.40 35.96 -15.12
N SER A 6 4.52 35.41 -15.95
CA SER A 6 3.37 34.61 -15.55
C SER A 6 3.83 33.33 -14.85
N GLN A 7 3.56 33.21 -13.55
CA GLN A 7 3.66 31.93 -12.84
C GLN A 7 2.37 31.14 -13.01
N SER A 8 2.55 29.91 -13.46
CA SER A 8 1.52 28.92 -13.77
C SER A 8 0.70 28.58 -12.52
N ARG A 9 -0.61 28.86 -12.55
CA ARG A 9 -1.57 28.41 -11.54
C ARG A 9 -1.90 26.93 -11.78
N ALA A 10 -1.15 26.05 -11.15
CA ALA A 10 -1.65 24.72 -10.75
C ALA A 10 -1.09 24.20 -9.38
N PRO A 11 -1.27 24.90 -8.22
CA PRO A 11 -0.81 24.35 -6.93
C PRO A 11 -1.90 24.17 -5.84
N ILE A 12 -3.11 24.71 -5.99
CA ILE A 12 -4.11 24.74 -4.89
C ILE A 12 -5.03 23.50 -4.89
N GLU A 13 -5.43 22.99 -6.05
CA GLU A 13 -6.38 21.87 -6.16
C GLU A 13 -5.79 20.50 -5.77
N THR A 14 -4.48 20.31 -5.90
CA THR A 14 -3.80 19.08 -5.50
C THR A 14 -3.62 19.02 -3.98
N MET A 15 -3.26 20.15 -3.37
CA MET A 15 -3.17 20.30 -1.93
C MET A 15 -4.52 20.09 -1.25
N ASN A 16 -5.59 20.72 -1.79
CA ASN A 16 -6.94 20.51 -1.27
C ASN A 16 -7.37 19.04 -1.39
N ARG A 17 -7.01 18.31 -2.45
CA ARG A 17 -7.30 16.87 -2.56
C ARG A 17 -6.55 16.03 -1.54
N ALA A 18 -5.27 16.32 -1.29
CA ALA A 18 -4.49 15.65 -0.26
C ALA A 18 -5.06 15.91 1.14
N VAL A 19 -5.49 17.15 1.42
CA VAL A 19 -6.21 17.58 2.64
C VAL A 19 -7.61 16.95 2.74
N ASP A 20 -8.36 16.82 1.65
CA ASP A 20 -9.72 16.25 1.65
C ASP A 20 -9.69 14.71 1.81
N GLU A 21 -8.75 14.05 1.12
CA GLU A 21 -8.46 12.62 1.31
C GLU A 21 -8.01 12.39 2.74
N ALA A 22 -7.20 13.30 3.24
CA ALA A 22 -6.81 13.37 4.61
C ALA A 22 -7.95 13.44 5.61
N GLU A 23 -8.78 14.47 5.50
CA GLU A 23 -9.89 14.67 6.41
C GLU A 23 -10.86 13.49 6.36
N ARG A 24 -11.10 12.91 5.19
CA ARG A 24 -11.86 11.65 5.04
C ARG A 24 -11.23 10.46 5.76
N LEU A 25 -9.92 10.28 5.69
CA LEU A 25 -9.22 9.13 6.27
C LEU A 25 -9.17 9.15 7.81
N VAL A 26 -9.28 10.34 8.40
CA VAL A 26 -9.20 10.57 9.86
C VAL A 26 -10.57 10.79 10.51
N GLU A 27 -11.63 10.86 9.72
CA GLU A 27 -13.00 10.95 10.20
C GLU A 27 -13.32 9.77 11.14
N GLY A 28 -13.54 10.06 12.43
CA GLY A 28 -13.80 9.06 13.48
C GLY A 28 -12.56 8.42 14.16
N ARG A 29 -11.33 8.87 13.88
CA ARG A 29 -10.12 8.50 14.67
C ARG A 29 -9.80 9.57 15.72
N SER A 30 -9.04 9.21 16.77
CA SER A 30 -8.78 10.09 17.93
C SER A 30 -8.19 11.45 17.57
N ASP A 31 -8.61 12.50 18.28
CA ASP A 31 -8.26 13.91 18.06
C ASP A 31 -6.77 14.18 17.83
N ALA A 32 -5.87 13.47 18.53
CA ALA A 32 -4.41 13.64 18.41
C ALA A 32 -3.83 13.20 17.04
N ILE A 33 -4.41 12.18 16.41
CA ILE A 33 -3.97 11.67 15.10
C ILE A 33 -4.44 12.62 14.00
N GLY A 34 -5.67 13.12 14.11
CA GLY A 34 -6.19 14.17 13.21
C GLY A 34 -5.40 15.47 13.30
N LEU A 35 -4.93 15.81 14.50
CA LEU A 35 -4.13 17.01 14.73
C LEU A 35 -2.74 16.94 14.10
N ALA A 36 -2.00 15.86 14.36
CA ALA A 36 -0.65 15.64 13.80
C ALA A 36 -0.68 15.63 12.27
N TYR A 37 -1.74 15.05 11.73
CA TYR A 37 -1.95 14.88 10.32
C TYR A 37 -2.35 16.18 9.60
N ARG A 38 -3.35 16.89 10.12
CA ARG A 38 -3.75 18.22 9.65
C ARG A 38 -2.56 19.18 9.68
N THR A 39 -1.79 19.12 10.76
CA THR A 39 -0.58 19.92 10.94
C THR A 39 0.52 19.58 9.92
N LEU A 40 0.78 18.31 9.64
CA LEU A 40 1.81 17.89 8.67
C LEU A 40 1.46 18.27 7.22
N VAL A 41 0.18 18.20 6.86
CA VAL A 41 -0.31 18.55 5.52
C VAL A 41 -0.39 20.07 5.37
N GLU A 42 -0.93 20.80 6.35
CA GLU A 42 -1.10 22.26 6.32
C GLU A 42 0.23 23.04 6.43
N PHE A 43 1.18 22.54 7.23
CA PHE A 43 2.46 23.22 7.50
C PHE A 43 3.41 23.22 6.28
N ARG A 44 3.41 22.17 5.45
CA ARG A 44 4.48 22.00 4.44
C ARG A 44 4.02 21.90 2.98
N LEU A 45 2.71 21.84 2.72
CA LEU A 45 2.17 21.99 1.36
C LEU A 45 1.69 23.43 1.05
N GLY A 46 1.58 24.29 2.07
CA GLY A 46 1.65 25.75 1.93
C GLY A 46 0.35 26.54 2.06
N ASN A 47 -0.13 26.76 3.30
CA ASN A 47 -0.71 28.05 3.80
C ASN A 47 -1.56 27.95 5.11
N GLY A 48 -1.48 26.89 5.93
CA GLY A 48 -2.22 26.82 7.20
C GLY A 48 -1.38 27.11 8.45
N ASN A 49 -1.97 27.75 9.47
CA ASN A 49 -1.37 27.85 10.80
C ASN A 49 -1.54 26.49 11.52
N PRO A 50 -0.46 25.91 12.10
CA PRO A 50 -0.54 24.63 12.78
C PRO A 50 -1.46 24.70 14.01
N ALA A 51 -1.99 23.55 14.42
CA ALA A 51 -2.77 23.46 15.64
C ALA A 51 -1.95 23.86 16.89
N PRO A 52 -2.56 24.53 17.89
CA PRO A 52 -1.83 25.11 19.03
C PRO A 52 -0.99 24.11 19.82
N GLU A 53 -1.44 22.85 19.94
CA GLU A 53 -0.78 21.82 20.75
C GLU A 53 0.50 21.26 20.08
N ILE A 54 0.67 21.48 18.76
CA ILE A 54 1.86 21.09 17.98
C ILE A 54 2.67 22.33 17.59
N ALA A 55 2.09 23.52 17.73
CA ALA A 55 2.77 24.79 17.51
C ALA A 55 4.04 24.92 18.37
N ASP A 56 4.07 24.41 19.60
CA ASP A 56 5.27 24.44 20.44
C ASP A 56 6.39 23.49 19.95
N ILE A 57 6.03 22.36 19.31
CA ILE A 57 7.00 21.42 18.69
C ILE A 57 7.52 21.99 17.36
N LEU A 58 6.69 22.74 16.63
CA LEU A 58 7.03 23.38 15.35
C LEU A 58 7.70 24.76 15.51
N CYS A 59 7.49 25.43 16.64
CA CYS A 59 8.19 26.65 17.02
C CYS A 59 9.65 26.38 17.40
N ASP A 60 10.02 25.12 17.61
CA ASP A 60 11.42 24.72 17.60
C ASP A 60 11.87 24.67 16.13
N SER A 61 12.46 25.77 15.67
CA SER A 61 12.74 26.10 14.26
C SER A 61 13.65 25.13 13.50
N ASP A 62 14.07 24.04 14.14
CA ASP A 62 14.97 23.02 13.62
C ASP A 62 14.31 21.63 13.47
N ALA A 63 13.03 21.46 13.84
CA ALA A 63 12.37 20.15 13.78
C ALA A 63 12.22 19.63 12.33
N SER A 64 13.04 18.65 11.97
CA SER A 64 13.01 18.03 10.64
C SER A 64 11.71 17.25 10.42
N LEU A 65 11.28 17.06 9.16
CA LEU A 65 10.12 16.23 8.83
C LEU A 65 10.26 14.79 9.36
N PHE A 66 11.51 14.33 9.52
CA PHE A 66 11.85 13.08 10.16
C PHE A 66 11.54 13.07 11.67
N GLU A 67 11.76 14.17 12.39
CA GLU A 67 11.36 14.32 13.79
C GLU A 67 9.84 14.36 13.96
N LEU A 68 9.12 14.98 13.03
CA LEU A 68 7.66 14.94 13.00
C LEU A 68 7.13 13.53 12.71
N ALA A 69 7.75 12.80 11.78
CA ALA A 69 7.42 11.40 11.51
C ALA A 69 7.74 10.49 12.71
N SER A 70 8.86 10.74 13.40
CA SER A 70 9.24 10.05 14.64
C SER A 70 8.27 10.36 15.78
N THR A 71 7.76 11.59 15.85
CA THR A 71 6.72 12.02 16.78
C THR A 71 5.40 11.31 16.48
N TYR A 72 4.98 11.23 15.21
CA TYR A 72 3.81 10.45 14.80
C TYR A 72 3.95 8.98 15.17
N GLN A 73 5.10 8.35 14.91
CA GLN A 73 5.36 6.96 15.33
C GLN A 73 5.27 6.79 16.84
N SER A 74 5.81 7.73 17.61
CA SER A 74 5.77 7.72 19.08
C SER A 74 4.35 7.92 19.61
N LEU A 75 3.56 8.79 18.98
CA LEU A 75 2.14 8.99 19.29
C LEU A 75 1.31 7.75 18.98
N LEU A 76 1.51 7.09 17.84
CA LEU A 76 0.88 5.81 17.52
C LEU A 76 1.24 4.74 18.55
N ALA A 77 2.52 4.61 18.90
CA ALA A 77 2.98 3.65 19.90
C ALA A 77 2.32 3.90 21.28
N THR A 78 2.11 5.16 21.64
CA THR A 78 1.47 5.57 22.91
C THR A 78 -0.06 5.38 22.88
N ALA A 79 -0.72 5.75 21.78
CA ALA A 79 -2.16 5.53 21.57
C ALA A 79 -2.51 4.03 21.52
N HIS A 80 -1.59 3.20 21.02
CA HIS A 80 -1.72 1.74 21.08
C HIS A 80 -1.45 1.17 22.48
N ALA A 81 -0.70 1.87 23.34
CA ALA A 81 -0.42 1.43 24.72
C ALA A 81 -1.59 1.66 25.68
N THR A 82 -2.48 2.62 25.40
CA THR A 82 -3.67 2.91 26.22
C THR A 82 -4.85 1.98 25.95
N HIS A 83 -4.81 1.21 24.85
CA HIS A 83 -5.80 0.17 24.54
C HIS A 83 -5.26 -1.22 24.94
N SER A 84 -6.10 -2.04 25.57
CA SER A 84 -5.72 -3.29 26.27
C SER A 84 -4.67 -4.15 25.55
N HIS A 85 -3.81 -4.82 26.34
CA HIS A 85 -2.72 -5.71 25.89
C HIS A 85 -3.10 -6.76 24.82
N SER A 86 -4.39 -7.05 24.61
CA SER A 86 -4.88 -7.97 23.57
C SER A 86 -4.75 -7.43 22.13
N LYS A 87 -4.83 -6.11 21.91
CA LYS A 87 -4.76 -5.51 20.56
C LYS A 87 -3.32 -5.26 20.05
N ARG A 88 -2.31 -5.30 20.94
CA ARG A 88 -0.87 -5.25 20.58
C ARG A 88 -0.48 -6.32 19.57
N LYS A 89 -1.08 -7.51 19.65
CA LYS A 89 -0.74 -8.68 18.84
C LYS A 89 -1.39 -8.67 17.45
N GLN A 90 -2.37 -7.80 17.21
CA GLN A 90 -3.23 -7.84 16.03
C GLN A 90 -2.81 -6.90 14.89
N ARG A 91 -1.94 -5.91 15.14
CA ARG A 91 -1.59 -4.87 14.15
C ARG A 91 -0.09 -4.62 13.91
N GLY A 92 0.82 -5.26 14.65
CA GLY A 92 2.25 -5.28 14.33
C GLY A 92 2.99 -3.93 14.30
N ALA A 93 2.37 -2.81 14.70
CA ALA A 93 2.99 -1.49 14.66
C ALA A 93 4.05 -1.34 15.76
N TYR A 94 5.31 -1.64 15.42
CA TYR A 94 6.47 -1.45 16.29
C TYR A 94 7.37 -0.35 15.74
N TYR A 95 7.70 0.62 16.58
CA TYR A 95 8.79 1.56 16.31
C TYR A 95 10.10 0.79 16.16
N THR A 96 10.81 1.00 15.05
CA THR A 96 12.14 0.43 14.84
C THR A 96 13.19 1.46 15.28
N PRO A 97 13.98 1.20 16.34
CA PRO A 97 15.03 2.12 16.77
C PRO A 97 15.99 2.46 15.62
N LEU A 98 16.40 3.72 15.50
CA LEU A 98 17.22 4.19 14.37
C LEU A 98 18.55 3.43 14.23
N SER A 99 19.17 3.07 15.36
CA SER A 99 20.38 2.25 15.36
C SER A 99 20.19 0.87 14.73
N LEU A 100 18.99 0.30 14.83
CA LEU A 100 18.64 -0.95 14.17
C LEU A 100 18.36 -0.73 12.68
N VAL A 101 17.68 0.37 12.32
CA VAL A 101 17.47 0.76 10.91
C VAL A 101 18.82 0.90 10.21
N ASP A 102 19.74 1.68 10.77
CA ASP A 102 21.09 1.90 10.21
C ASP A 102 21.82 0.58 9.99
N HIS A 103 21.90 -0.25 11.02
CA HIS A 103 22.60 -1.53 10.97
C HIS A 103 22.03 -2.49 9.93
N LEU A 104 20.70 -2.52 9.78
CA LEU A 104 20.04 -3.38 8.80
C LEU A 104 20.27 -2.87 7.37
N VAL A 105 20.04 -1.57 7.13
CA VAL A 105 20.21 -0.95 5.81
C VAL A 105 21.66 -1.09 5.34
N GLU A 106 22.64 -0.87 6.20
CA GLU A 106 24.05 -1.06 5.86
C GLU A 106 24.37 -2.51 5.49
N ARG A 107 23.80 -3.49 6.19
CA ARG A 107 24.08 -4.91 5.92
C ARG A 107 23.34 -5.48 4.73
N THR A 108 22.22 -4.88 4.33
CA THR A 108 21.41 -5.36 3.20
C THR A 108 21.68 -4.52 1.95
N VAL A 109 21.39 -3.22 2.00
CA VAL A 109 21.41 -2.31 0.85
C VAL A 109 22.83 -2.10 0.33
N LEU A 110 23.80 -1.80 1.19
CA LEU A 110 25.19 -1.61 0.71
C LEU A 110 25.78 -2.88 0.13
N ARG A 111 25.59 -4.03 0.79
CA ARG A 111 26.09 -5.31 0.26
C ARG A 111 25.49 -5.60 -1.11
N THR A 112 24.20 -5.32 -1.29
CA THR A 112 23.52 -5.51 -2.57
C THR A 112 24.06 -4.53 -3.62
N LEU A 113 24.37 -3.28 -3.22
CA LEU A 113 24.96 -2.28 -4.11
C LEU A 113 26.38 -2.67 -4.56
N GLU A 114 27.19 -3.28 -3.69
CA GLU A 114 28.56 -3.71 -4.02
C GLU A 114 28.60 -4.73 -5.16
N ASP A 115 27.63 -5.64 -5.20
CA ASP A 115 27.49 -6.65 -6.25
C ASP A 115 26.65 -6.18 -7.45
N PHE A 116 26.13 -4.94 -7.41
CA PHE A 116 25.21 -4.44 -8.42
C PHE A 116 25.94 -3.88 -9.64
N ALA A 117 25.80 -4.55 -10.79
CA ALA A 117 26.41 -4.15 -12.05
C ALA A 117 25.58 -3.13 -12.88
N GLY A 118 24.39 -2.73 -12.39
CA GLY A 118 23.47 -1.83 -13.09
C GLY A 118 23.70 -0.35 -12.80
N SER A 119 22.93 0.51 -13.46
CA SER A 119 22.89 1.94 -13.12
C SER A 119 22.03 2.16 -11.88
N ILE A 120 22.33 3.18 -11.07
CA ILE A 120 21.61 3.45 -9.82
C ILE A 120 20.10 3.59 -10.03
N GLU A 121 19.66 4.16 -11.16
CA GLU A 121 18.25 4.32 -11.55
C GLU A 121 17.49 2.98 -11.63
N SER A 122 18.20 1.89 -11.87
CA SER A 122 17.65 0.53 -11.97
C SER A 122 17.72 -0.25 -10.65
N PHE A 123 18.37 0.30 -9.61
CA PHE A 123 18.40 -0.29 -8.28
C PHE A 123 17.01 -0.25 -7.64
N ARG A 124 16.66 -1.27 -6.84
CA ARG A 124 15.32 -1.39 -6.23
C ARG A 124 15.46 -1.67 -4.74
N VAL A 125 14.77 -0.88 -3.94
CA VAL A 125 14.57 -1.12 -2.50
C VAL A 125 13.07 -1.15 -2.26
N CYS A 126 12.59 -2.23 -1.65
CA CYS A 126 11.18 -2.42 -1.37
C CYS A 126 10.98 -2.67 0.13
N ASP A 127 10.03 -1.96 0.73
CA ASP A 127 9.58 -2.19 2.10
C ASP A 127 8.08 -2.55 2.14
N PRO A 128 7.72 -3.84 2.36
CA PRO A 128 6.33 -4.29 2.35
C PRO A 128 5.50 -3.88 3.58
N ALA A 129 6.13 -3.26 4.57
CA ALA A 129 5.49 -2.70 5.77
C ALA A 129 6.15 -1.35 6.10
N VAL A 130 6.06 -0.43 5.14
CA VAL A 130 6.92 0.77 5.05
C VAL A 130 6.77 1.73 6.22
N GLY A 131 5.61 1.73 6.90
CA GLY A 131 5.29 2.71 7.92
C GLY A 131 5.48 4.13 7.38
N VAL A 132 6.15 4.98 8.15
CA VAL A 132 6.50 6.36 7.72
C VAL A 132 7.79 6.43 6.89
N GLY A 133 8.38 5.29 6.51
CA GLY A 133 9.50 5.24 5.56
C GLY A 133 10.90 5.31 6.16
N ALA A 134 11.10 4.96 7.44
CA ALA A 134 12.42 5.04 8.10
C ALA A 134 13.52 4.23 7.36
N PHE A 135 13.21 3.02 6.90
CA PHE A 135 14.15 2.21 6.11
C PHE A 135 14.41 2.81 4.73
N LEU A 136 13.36 3.28 4.04
CA LEU A 136 13.49 3.83 2.69
C LEU A 136 14.30 5.12 2.69
N ILE A 137 14.04 6.04 3.63
CA ILE A 137 14.77 7.30 3.71
C ILE A 137 16.24 7.08 4.06
N ARG A 138 16.52 6.17 5.00
CA ARG A 138 17.90 5.83 5.34
C ARG A 138 18.62 5.17 4.17
N SER A 139 17.92 4.30 3.43
CA SER A 139 18.44 3.70 2.20
C SER A 139 18.77 4.77 1.16
N ALA A 140 17.92 5.78 0.98
CA ALA A 140 18.16 6.87 0.04
C ALA A 140 19.44 7.64 0.35
N HIS A 141 19.61 8.07 1.60
CA HIS A 141 20.81 8.79 2.04
C HIS A 141 22.07 7.93 1.90
N LEU A 142 22.00 6.66 2.28
CA LEU A 142 23.15 5.76 2.22
C LEU A 142 23.59 5.46 0.79
N LEU A 143 22.64 5.23 -0.12
CA LEU A 143 22.90 5.06 -1.55
C LEU A 143 23.51 6.34 -2.14
N ALA A 144 22.97 7.51 -1.80
CA ALA A 144 23.47 8.79 -2.29
C ALA A 144 24.91 9.10 -1.84
N GLU A 145 25.30 8.68 -0.63
CA GLU A 145 26.67 8.79 -0.13
C GLU A 145 27.67 7.93 -0.90
N ARG A 146 27.20 6.83 -1.49
CA ARG A 146 28.05 5.87 -2.18
C ARG A 146 28.19 6.14 -3.67
N VAL A 147 27.22 6.81 -4.29
CA VAL A 147 27.22 7.17 -5.71
C VAL A 147 27.99 8.50 -5.91
N GLY A 148 29.32 8.41 -5.83
CA GLY A 148 30.24 9.56 -5.74
C GLY A 148 30.53 10.34 -7.04
N THR A 149 29.65 10.36 -8.03
CA THR A 149 29.92 10.98 -9.36
C THR A 149 29.01 12.14 -9.74
N ARG A 150 27.95 12.42 -8.96
CA ARG A 150 26.94 13.46 -9.23
C ARG A 150 26.74 14.31 -7.97
N SER A 151 26.05 15.45 -8.09
CA SER A 151 25.64 16.20 -6.90
C SER A 151 24.72 15.33 -6.04
N ARG A 152 24.92 15.34 -4.71
CA ARG A 152 24.14 14.55 -3.76
C ARG A 152 22.62 14.74 -3.96
N GLU A 153 22.20 15.98 -4.16
CA GLU A 153 20.81 16.37 -4.42
C GLU A 153 20.23 15.66 -5.66
N SER A 154 20.92 15.71 -6.81
CA SER A 154 20.46 15.06 -8.04
C SER A 154 20.40 13.53 -7.92
N VAL A 155 21.31 12.95 -7.12
CA VAL A 155 21.31 11.51 -6.83
C VAL A 155 20.15 11.14 -5.92
N LEU A 156 19.85 11.94 -4.89
CA LEU A 156 18.71 11.71 -4.00
C LEU A 156 17.39 11.78 -4.76
N ASP A 157 17.18 12.80 -5.60
CA ASP A 157 16.02 12.88 -6.48
C ASP A 157 15.86 11.61 -7.31
N THR A 158 16.97 11.15 -7.91
CA THR A 158 16.99 9.95 -8.74
C THR A 158 16.62 8.69 -7.94
N ILE A 159 17.19 8.52 -6.74
CA ILE A 159 16.93 7.35 -5.90
C ILE A 159 15.49 7.34 -5.42
N ILE A 160 15.01 8.46 -4.88
CA ILE A 160 13.67 8.58 -4.29
C ILE A 160 12.59 8.35 -5.34
N THR A 161 12.75 8.92 -6.54
CA THR A 161 11.73 8.83 -7.60
C THR A 161 11.75 7.50 -8.37
N ASN A 162 12.89 6.81 -8.43
CA ASN A 162 13.03 5.60 -9.27
C ASN A 162 13.20 4.29 -8.51
N CYS A 163 13.83 4.32 -7.33
CA CYS A 163 14.39 3.13 -6.70
C CYS A 163 13.59 2.63 -5.50
N LEU A 164 12.85 3.50 -4.83
CA LEU A 164 12.18 3.18 -3.56
C LEU A 164 10.72 2.79 -3.80
N PHE A 165 10.30 1.71 -3.16
CA PHE A 165 8.95 1.18 -3.22
C PHE A 165 8.51 0.77 -1.82
N GLY A 166 7.23 0.91 -1.52
CA GLY A 166 6.72 0.50 -0.23
C GLY A 166 5.22 0.26 -0.22
N VAL A 167 4.79 -0.55 0.74
CA VAL A 167 3.37 -0.82 1.01
C VAL A 167 3.12 -0.68 2.50
N ASP A 168 2.02 -0.05 2.87
CA ASP A 168 1.50 -0.14 4.23
C ASP A 168 -0.01 -0.34 4.22
N ILE A 169 -0.52 -1.05 5.22
CA ILE A 169 -1.96 -1.22 5.38
C ILE A 169 -2.63 0.03 5.97
N ASP A 170 -1.88 0.86 6.72
CA ASP A 170 -2.36 2.13 7.23
C ASP A 170 -2.16 3.23 6.18
N PRO A 171 -3.26 3.77 5.61
CA PRO A 171 -3.17 4.83 4.60
C PRO A 171 -2.45 6.08 5.11
N ILE A 172 -2.51 6.36 6.42
CA ILE A 172 -1.83 7.52 7.01
C ILE A 172 -0.31 7.32 7.00
N ALA A 173 0.17 6.13 7.35
CA ALA A 173 1.59 5.82 7.36
C ALA A 173 2.19 5.93 5.94
N ALA A 174 1.51 5.35 4.94
CA ALA A 174 1.90 5.46 3.54
C ALA A 174 1.95 6.93 3.06
N MET A 175 0.95 7.73 3.42
CA MET A 175 0.92 9.16 3.09
C MET A 175 2.12 9.91 3.70
N LEU A 176 2.41 9.67 4.99
CA LEU A 176 3.54 10.29 5.68
C LEU A 176 4.88 9.85 5.09
N CYS A 177 5.02 8.58 4.70
CA CYS A 177 6.19 8.11 3.98
C CYS A 177 6.42 8.90 2.69
N ARG A 178 5.37 9.12 1.88
CA ARG A 178 5.47 9.95 0.66
C ARG A 178 5.96 11.36 0.99
N ALA A 179 5.42 11.98 2.04
CA ALA A 179 5.82 13.33 2.46
C ALA A 179 7.28 13.40 2.95
N VAL A 180 7.72 12.43 3.76
CA VAL A 180 9.11 12.32 4.25
C VAL A 180 10.07 12.18 3.07
N LEU A 181 9.77 11.28 2.13
CA LEU A 181 10.61 11.07 0.95
C LEU A 181 10.62 12.30 0.03
N ALA A 182 9.46 12.89 -0.26
CA ALA A 182 9.34 14.05 -1.13
C ALA A 182 10.13 15.26 -0.62
N ASN A 183 10.18 15.48 0.70
CA ASN A 183 10.90 16.61 1.28
C ASN A 183 12.42 16.57 1.07
N GLU A 184 12.99 15.39 0.80
CA GLU A 184 14.41 15.25 0.48
C GLU A 184 14.71 15.49 -1.02
N THR A 185 13.70 15.84 -1.81
CA THR A 185 13.84 16.11 -3.24
C THR A 185 13.85 17.60 -3.56
N SER A 186 14.38 17.95 -4.73
CA SER A 186 14.45 19.34 -5.21
C SER A 186 13.07 19.96 -5.52
N ASP A 187 12.07 19.15 -5.85
CA ASP A 187 10.67 19.54 -6.02
C ASP A 187 9.74 18.61 -5.21
N PRO A 188 9.50 18.91 -3.92
CA PRO A 188 8.69 18.06 -3.05
C PRO A 188 7.25 17.87 -3.51
N ILE A 189 6.64 18.86 -4.17
CA ILE A 189 5.24 18.77 -4.60
C ILE A 189 5.13 17.77 -5.76
N ALA A 190 5.95 17.93 -6.79
CA ALA A 190 5.96 17.00 -7.92
C ALA A 190 6.36 15.59 -7.50
N SER A 191 7.34 15.47 -6.59
CA SER A 191 7.78 14.17 -6.07
C SER A 191 6.70 13.46 -5.25
N TYR A 192 5.91 14.17 -4.46
CA TYR A 192 4.83 13.57 -3.67
C TYR A 192 3.79 12.87 -4.54
N ASP A 193 3.34 13.52 -5.62
CA ASP A 193 2.40 12.94 -6.58
C ASP A 193 3.00 11.70 -7.27
N LEU A 194 4.27 11.78 -7.67
CA LEU A 194 4.98 10.65 -8.29
C LEU A 194 5.09 9.47 -7.32
N LEU A 195 5.38 9.73 -6.05
CA LEU A 195 5.52 8.73 -4.99
C LEU A 195 4.21 8.00 -4.68
N ALA A 196 3.04 8.52 -5.06
CA ALA A 196 1.78 7.79 -4.96
C ALA A 196 1.78 6.48 -5.78
N SER A 197 2.57 6.42 -6.86
CA SER A 197 2.76 5.21 -7.67
C SER A 197 3.78 4.22 -7.08
N LYS A 198 4.53 4.63 -6.04
CA LYS A 198 5.67 3.89 -5.46
C LYS A 198 5.42 3.44 -4.04
N ILE A 199 4.71 4.26 -3.26
CA ILE A 199 4.31 3.98 -1.89
C ILE A 199 2.80 3.79 -1.90
N LYS A 200 2.33 2.55 -1.75
CA LYS A 200 0.93 2.19 -1.94
C LYS A 200 0.27 1.75 -0.63
N VAL A 201 -1.05 1.85 -0.59
CA VAL A 201 -1.87 1.35 0.52
C VAL A 201 -2.37 -0.03 0.16
N GLY A 202 -2.14 -1.01 1.02
CA GLY A 202 -2.54 -2.38 0.77
C GLY A 202 -2.07 -3.36 1.85
N ASN A 203 -2.67 -4.54 1.85
CA ASN A 203 -2.20 -5.64 2.67
C ASN A 203 -1.19 -6.46 1.88
N ALA A 204 0.09 -6.21 2.13
CA ALA A 204 1.21 -6.91 1.50
C ALA A 204 1.16 -8.44 1.59
N LEU A 205 0.38 -9.00 2.54
CA LEU A 205 0.22 -10.44 2.77
C LEU A 205 -0.96 -11.06 2.01
N ILE A 206 -1.91 -10.26 1.52
CA ILE A 206 -3.12 -10.77 0.86
C ILE A 206 -3.12 -10.30 -0.60
N GLY A 207 -2.69 -11.19 -1.48
CA GLY A 207 -2.72 -11.00 -2.92
C GLY A 207 -2.54 -12.33 -3.65
N ALA A 208 -2.94 -12.35 -4.92
CA ALA A 208 -2.63 -13.42 -5.85
C ALA A 208 -1.35 -13.11 -6.66
N THR A 209 -0.61 -14.16 -7.04
CA THR A 209 0.43 -14.10 -8.07
C THR A 209 -0.13 -14.59 -9.41
N PRO A 210 0.53 -14.34 -10.56
CA PRO A 210 0.11 -14.89 -11.84
C PRO A 210 -0.11 -16.40 -11.79
N GLU A 211 0.81 -17.14 -11.16
CA GLU A 211 0.75 -18.60 -11.06
C GLU A 211 -0.46 -19.07 -10.24
N LEU A 212 -0.81 -18.34 -9.18
CA LEU A 212 -1.99 -18.64 -8.36
C LEU A 212 -3.29 -18.42 -9.14
N VAL A 213 -3.38 -17.32 -9.89
CA VAL A 213 -4.55 -17.02 -10.74
C VAL A 213 -4.68 -18.05 -11.85
N GLU A 214 -3.57 -18.37 -12.53
CA GLU A 214 -3.54 -19.37 -13.60
C GLU A 214 -3.90 -20.78 -13.11
N ALA A 215 -3.55 -21.11 -11.86
CA ALA A 215 -3.89 -22.39 -11.24
C ALA A 215 -5.38 -22.51 -10.84
N GLY A 216 -6.18 -21.44 -10.93
CA GLY A 216 -7.60 -21.45 -10.60
C GLY A 216 -7.91 -21.52 -9.09
N VAL A 217 -9.18 -21.53 -8.71
CA VAL A 217 -9.64 -21.47 -7.31
C VAL A 217 -9.38 -22.78 -6.57
N PRO A 218 -8.44 -22.88 -5.61
CA PRO A 218 -8.08 -24.15 -4.99
C PRO A 218 -9.15 -24.63 -4.01
N SER A 219 -9.20 -25.95 -3.74
CA SER A 219 -10.10 -26.50 -2.72
C SER A 219 -9.83 -25.97 -1.31
N ALA A 220 -8.67 -25.34 -1.07
CA ALA A 220 -8.31 -24.66 0.17
C ALA A 220 -9.13 -23.39 0.44
N ALA A 221 -9.75 -22.79 -0.58
CA ALA A 221 -10.69 -21.68 -0.40
C ALA A 221 -12.00 -22.11 0.30
N PHE A 222 -12.30 -23.42 0.30
CA PHE A 222 -13.51 -24.00 0.86
C PHE A 222 -13.23 -24.70 2.20
N ILE A 223 -12.76 -23.90 3.15
CA ILE A 223 -12.67 -24.27 4.57
C ILE A 223 -13.80 -23.59 5.34
N VAL A 224 -14.33 -24.26 6.36
CA VAL A 224 -15.38 -23.69 7.22
C VAL A 224 -14.79 -22.54 8.04
N LYS A 225 -15.33 -21.34 7.87
CA LYS A 225 -14.99 -20.14 8.65
C LYS A 225 -16.12 -19.80 9.63
N PRO A 226 -15.85 -19.00 10.69
CA PRO A 226 -16.90 -18.51 11.56
C PRO A 226 -17.99 -17.77 10.78
N GLY A 227 -19.23 -18.23 10.91
CA GLY A 227 -20.39 -17.68 10.19
C GLY A 227 -20.78 -18.44 8.92
N ASP A 228 -19.98 -19.41 8.46
CA ASP A 228 -20.33 -20.23 7.30
C ASP A 228 -21.35 -21.33 7.64
N ASP A 229 -22.13 -21.73 6.64
CA ASP A 229 -22.88 -22.98 6.65
C ASP A 229 -21.98 -24.16 6.22
N ASN A 230 -21.76 -25.11 7.14
CA ASN A 230 -20.90 -26.28 6.91
C ASN A 230 -21.32 -27.12 5.69
N ALA A 231 -22.62 -27.25 5.44
CA ALA A 231 -23.16 -28.00 4.31
C ALA A 231 -23.00 -27.20 3.00
N ALA A 232 -23.11 -25.88 3.03
CA ALA A 232 -22.77 -25.02 1.90
C ALA A 232 -21.30 -25.17 1.51
N VAL A 233 -20.38 -25.04 2.47
CA VAL A 233 -18.93 -25.19 2.23
C VAL A 233 -18.61 -26.53 1.57
N SER A 234 -19.16 -27.62 2.12
CA SER A 234 -18.95 -28.97 1.57
C SER A 234 -19.50 -29.12 0.15
N THR A 235 -20.64 -28.50 -0.13
CA THR A 235 -21.29 -28.51 -1.44
C THR A 235 -20.47 -27.73 -2.47
N TYR A 236 -20.08 -26.49 -2.16
CA TYR A 236 -19.25 -25.67 -3.04
C TYR A 236 -17.86 -26.26 -3.25
N LYS A 237 -17.25 -26.88 -2.23
CA LYS A 237 -15.97 -27.59 -2.39
C LYS A 237 -16.05 -28.71 -3.43
N ARG A 238 -17.11 -29.53 -3.37
CA ARG A 238 -17.34 -30.63 -4.32
C ARG A 238 -17.60 -30.08 -5.72
N ARG A 239 -18.43 -29.05 -5.84
CA ARG A 239 -18.73 -28.35 -7.11
C ARG A 239 -17.45 -27.78 -7.73
N ASN A 240 -16.66 -27.01 -6.97
CA ASN A 240 -15.40 -26.44 -7.42
C ASN A 240 -14.41 -27.50 -7.91
N THR A 241 -14.30 -28.62 -7.19
CA THR A 241 -13.40 -29.73 -7.58
C THR A 241 -13.81 -30.34 -8.92
N ALA A 242 -15.11 -30.46 -9.20
CA ALA A 242 -15.61 -30.94 -10.48
C ALA A 242 -15.37 -29.90 -11.59
N GLU A 243 -15.67 -28.63 -11.34
CA GLU A 243 -15.50 -27.53 -12.30
C GLU A 243 -14.03 -27.32 -12.69
N ARG A 244 -13.08 -27.43 -11.74
CA ARG A 244 -11.63 -27.39 -12.02
C ARG A 244 -11.15 -28.41 -13.05
N ARG A 245 -11.77 -29.59 -13.11
CA ARG A 245 -11.39 -30.64 -14.08
C ARG A 245 -11.90 -30.34 -15.49
N SER A 246 -12.91 -29.48 -15.60
CA SER A 246 -13.58 -29.13 -16.84
C SER A 246 -13.25 -27.71 -17.31
N SER A 247 -12.41 -26.97 -16.57
CA SER A 247 -12.00 -25.62 -16.95
C SER A 247 -11.23 -25.64 -18.27
N THR A 248 -11.57 -24.69 -19.15
CA THR A 248 -10.96 -24.55 -20.48
C THR A 248 -10.10 -23.29 -20.61
N VAL A 249 -10.07 -22.46 -19.56
CA VAL A 249 -9.28 -21.23 -19.52
C VAL A 249 -7.80 -21.58 -19.31
N THR A 250 -6.97 -21.32 -20.32
CA THR A 250 -5.55 -21.71 -20.35
C THR A 250 -4.60 -20.59 -20.72
N HIS A 251 -5.12 -19.39 -21.05
CA HIS A 251 -4.26 -18.26 -21.34
C HIS A 251 -3.55 -17.75 -20.08
N PRO A 252 -2.38 -17.10 -20.20
CA PRO A 252 -1.69 -16.49 -19.07
C PRO A 252 -2.52 -15.38 -18.43
N HIS A 253 -2.34 -15.15 -17.12
CA HIS A 253 -3.07 -14.12 -16.38
C HIS A 253 -2.91 -12.71 -16.98
N SER A 254 -1.76 -12.42 -17.60
CA SER A 254 -1.51 -11.16 -18.30
C SER A 254 -2.43 -10.92 -19.51
N GLN A 255 -3.18 -11.92 -19.97
CA GLN A 255 -4.15 -11.85 -21.06
C GLN A 255 -5.60 -11.89 -20.58
N ASP A 256 -5.83 -11.97 -19.27
CA ASP A 256 -7.18 -11.87 -18.71
C ASP A 256 -7.78 -10.50 -19.13
N PRO A 257 -9.07 -10.40 -19.52
CA PRO A 257 -9.68 -9.14 -19.94
C PRO A 257 -9.64 -8.05 -18.85
N ASP A 258 -9.63 -8.48 -17.59
CA ASP A 258 -9.44 -7.64 -16.40
C ASP A 258 -8.52 -8.39 -15.40
N PRO A 259 -7.19 -8.15 -15.48
CA PRO A 259 -6.22 -8.78 -14.58
C PRO A 259 -6.42 -8.39 -13.11
N MET A 260 -6.92 -7.18 -12.83
CA MET A 260 -7.18 -6.77 -11.45
C MET A 260 -8.35 -7.54 -10.87
N LEU A 261 -9.48 -7.61 -11.59
CA LEU A 261 -10.66 -8.36 -11.16
C LEU A 261 -10.39 -9.85 -10.97
N SER A 262 -9.61 -10.47 -11.86
CA SER A 262 -9.26 -11.89 -11.74
C SER A 262 -8.37 -12.16 -10.51
N ALA A 263 -7.44 -11.27 -10.20
CA ALA A 263 -6.63 -11.36 -9.00
C ALA A 263 -7.47 -11.13 -7.72
N ASP A 264 -8.35 -10.12 -7.73
CA ASP A 264 -9.27 -9.81 -6.64
C ASP A 264 -10.24 -10.97 -6.39
N ALA A 265 -10.84 -11.54 -7.45
CA ALA A 265 -11.76 -12.67 -7.37
C ALA A 265 -11.09 -13.92 -6.80
N TRP A 266 -9.81 -14.16 -7.13
CA TRP A 266 -9.05 -15.27 -6.58
C TRP A 266 -8.88 -15.12 -5.06
N CYS A 267 -8.50 -13.94 -4.58
CA CYS A 267 -8.39 -13.65 -3.15
C CYS A 267 -9.76 -13.71 -2.46
N ALA A 268 -10.79 -13.14 -3.09
CA ALA A 268 -12.16 -13.14 -2.58
C ALA A 268 -12.67 -14.55 -2.29
N ALA A 269 -12.32 -15.55 -3.11
CA ALA A 269 -12.73 -16.93 -2.91
C ALA A 269 -12.36 -17.50 -1.52
N PHE A 270 -11.25 -17.08 -0.92
CA PHE A 270 -10.81 -17.55 0.40
C PHE A 270 -11.60 -16.94 1.56
N VAL A 271 -12.03 -15.69 1.39
CA VAL A 271 -12.75 -14.92 2.41
C VAL A 271 -14.27 -14.86 2.15
N TRP A 272 -14.73 -15.46 1.04
CA TRP A 272 -16.14 -15.56 0.69
C TRP A 272 -16.94 -16.28 1.78
N ARG A 273 -18.06 -15.67 2.20
CA ARG A 273 -19.01 -16.29 3.13
C ARG A 273 -19.86 -17.34 2.41
N MET A 274 -20.00 -18.51 3.01
CA MET A 274 -20.70 -19.62 2.36
C MET A 274 -22.04 -19.88 3.03
N HIS A 275 -23.12 -19.66 2.29
CA HIS A 275 -24.50 -19.93 2.71
C HIS A 275 -25.18 -20.82 1.65
N ILE A 276 -26.16 -21.62 2.06
CA ILE A 276 -26.91 -22.48 1.12
C ILE A 276 -27.82 -21.63 0.23
N THR A 277 -28.41 -20.58 0.80
CA THR A 277 -29.23 -19.54 0.16
C THR A 277 -29.26 -18.33 1.10
N ASP A 278 -29.25 -17.12 0.54
CA ASP A 278 -29.60 -15.90 1.26
C ASP A 278 -31.12 -15.64 1.17
N GLU A 279 -31.60 -14.54 1.76
CA GLU A 279 -33.03 -14.17 1.76
C GLU A 279 -33.58 -13.91 0.33
N SER A 280 -32.70 -13.63 -0.64
CA SER A 280 -33.06 -13.43 -2.04
C SER A 280 -33.15 -14.75 -2.84
N GLY A 281 -32.54 -15.83 -2.34
CA GLY A 281 -32.46 -17.11 -3.04
C GLY A 281 -31.41 -17.16 -4.16
N GLU A 282 -30.57 -16.12 -4.29
CA GLU A 282 -29.59 -15.97 -5.38
C GLU A 282 -28.12 -16.09 -4.91
N TRP A 283 -27.88 -16.57 -3.69
CA TRP A 283 -26.50 -16.77 -3.20
C TRP A 283 -25.75 -17.90 -3.92
N ASP A 284 -24.55 -17.59 -4.42
CA ASP A 284 -23.59 -18.56 -4.92
C ASP A 284 -22.17 -18.20 -4.43
N ALA A 285 -21.22 -19.11 -4.59
CA ALA A 285 -19.82 -18.90 -4.19
C ALA A 285 -18.92 -18.64 -5.40
N MET A 286 -17.77 -18.02 -5.16
CA MET A 286 -16.69 -17.91 -6.13
C MET A 286 -16.01 -19.27 -6.38
N THR A 287 -16.69 -20.16 -7.11
CA THR A 287 -16.17 -21.45 -7.59
C THR A 287 -15.44 -21.29 -8.92
N GLN A 288 -14.75 -22.34 -9.37
CA GLN A 288 -14.01 -22.32 -10.63
C GLN A 288 -14.86 -21.87 -11.82
N ARG A 289 -16.14 -22.25 -11.90
CA ARG A 289 -17.00 -21.80 -13.01
C ARG A 289 -17.14 -20.27 -13.05
N HIS A 290 -17.34 -19.62 -11.92
CA HIS A 290 -17.42 -18.15 -11.87
C HIS A 290 -16.06 -17.50 -12.12
N PHE A 291 -15.01 -18.12 -11.59
CA PHE A 291 -13.66 -17.67 -11.84
C PHE A 291 -13.26 -17.76 -13.33
N ASP A 292 -13.70 -18.80 -14.03
CA ASP A 292 -13.52 -18.92 -15.48
C ASP A 292 -14.28 -17.82 -16.23
N LEU A 293 -15.48 -17.43 -15.77
CA LEU A 293 -16.21 -16.27 -16.31
C LEU A 293 -15.42 -14.98 -16.08
N VAL A 294 -14.86 -14.76 -14.88
CA VAL A 294 -14.02 -13.60 -14.58
C VAL A 294 -12.83 -13.52 -15.54
N ARG A 295 -12.18 -14.65 -15.81
CA ARG A 295 -10.99 -14.70 -16.68
C ARG A 295 -11.28 -14.69 -18.18
N ALA A 296 -12.48 -15.07 -18.62
CA ALA A 296 -12.81 -15.14 -20.06
C ALA A 296 -13.81 -14.08 -20.52
N THR A 297 -14.87 -13.86 -19.76
CA THR A 297 -16.01 -13.00 -20.12
C THR A 297 -16.57 -12.32 -18.86
N PRO A 298 -15.83 -11.38 -18.24
CA PRO A 298 -16.18 -10.80 -16.94
C PRO A 298 -17.51 -10.03 -16.94
N ASP A 299 -18.01 -9.62 -18.11
CA ASP A 299 -19.33 -9.00 -18.29
C ASP A 299 -20.49 -9.97 -18.03
N GLN A 300 -20.24 -11.28 -18.08
CA GLN A 300 -21.24 -12.31 -17.75
C GLN A 300 -21.28 -12.64 -16.26
N LEU A 301 -20.36 -12.11 -15.46
CA LEU A 301 -20.41 -12.27 -14.01
C LEU A 301 -21.61 -11.46 -13.46
N PRO A 302 -22.48 -12.05 -12.62
CA PRO A 302 -23.57 -11.30 -12.01
C PRO A 302 -23.07 -10.08 -11.23
N GLY A 303 -23.78 -8.96 -11.36
CA GLY A 303 -23.37 -7.68 -10.77
C GLY A 303 -23.14 -7.75 -9.26
N TRP A 304 -24.01 -8.46 -8.53
CA TRP A 304 -23.87 -8.64 -7.08
C TRP A 304 -22.57 -9.39 -6.68
N MET A 305 -22.09 -10.32 -7.52
CA MET A 305 -20.81 -11.01 -7.27
C MET A 305 -19.63 -10.05 -7.44
N ARG A 306 -19.71 -9.15 -8.42
CA ARG A 306 -18.70 -8.10 -8.61
C ARG A 306 -18.68 -7.14 -7.41
N GLU A 307 -19.86 -6.72 -6.96
CA GLU A 307 -20.01 -5.89 -5.76
C GLU A 307 -19.45 -6.60 -4.51
N GLU A 308 -19.65 -7.90 -4.38
CA GLU A 308 -19.09 -8.69 -3.26
C GLU A 308 -17.56 -8.83 -3.36
N ILE A 309 -17.00 -9.01 -4.56
CA ILE A 309 -15.54 -8.97 -4.78
C ILE A 309 -14.99 -7.61 -4.35
N ASP A 310 -15.61 -6.51 -4.80
CA ASP A 310 -15.18 -5.15 -4.47
C ASP A 310 -15.29 -4.87 -2.96
N ARG A 311 -16.37 -5.35 -2.31
CA ARG A 311 -16.54 -5.25 -0.85
C ARG A 311 -15.43 -5.99 -0.12
N LEU A 312 -15.12 -7.23 -0.51
CA LEU A 312 -14.07 -8.04 0.12
C LEU A 312 -12.67 -7.46 -0.13
N LYS A 313 -12.42 -6.95 -1.33
CA LYS A 313 -11.19 -6.21 -1.66
C LYS A 313 -10.97 -5.04 -0.72
N GLN A 314 -12.02 -4.23 -0.48
CA GLN A 314 -11.95 -3.08 0.43
C GLN A 314 -11.81 -3.51 1.90
N GLU A 315 -12.52 -4.56 2.32
CA GLU A 315 -12.47 -5.08 3.70
C GLU A 315 -11.09 -5.64 4.07
N HIS A 316 -10.43 -6.33 3.13
CA HIS A 316 -9.17 -7.02 3.36
C HIS A 316 -7.95 -6.31 2.77
N SER A 317 -8.15 -5.21 2.05
CA SER A 317 -7.13 -4.43 1.35
C SER A 317 -6.25 -5.29 0.43
N PHE A 318 -6.84 -6.06 -0.48
CA PHE A 318 -6.06 -6.92 -1.39
C PHE A 318 -4.97 -6.13 -2.13
N PHE A 319 -3.78 -6.69 -2.24
CA PHE A 319 -2.63 -6.08 -2.88
C PHE A 319 -1.88 -7.07 -3.79
N HIS A 320 -1.93 -6.82 -5.09
CA HIS A 320 -1.37 -7.71 -6.12
C HIS A 320 -0.03 -7.18 -6.62
N TRP A 321 1.06 -7.62 -6.00
CA TRP A 321 2.41 -7.11 -6.25
C TRP A 321 2.81 -6.98 -7.74
N HIS A 322 2.48 -7.95 -8.60
CA HIS A 322 2.81 -7.89 -10.02
C HIS A 322 2.02 -6.84 -10.81
N LEU A 323 0.79 -6.53 -10.39
CA LEU A 323 -0.05 -5.51 -11.01
C LEU A 323 0.29 -4.12 -10.45
N GLU A 324 0.55 -4.05 -9.15
CA GLU A 324 0.81 -2.80 -8.45
C GLU A 324 2.24 -2.31 -8.70
N PHE A 325 3.22 -3.20 -8.73
CA PHE A 325 4.63 -2.89 -8.96
C PHE A 325 5.26 -3.83 -10.00
N PRO A 326 4.95 -3.66 -11.30
CA PRO A 326 5.43 -4.54 -12.37
C PRO A 326 6.96 -4.55 -12.54
N GLY A 327 7.66 -3.55 -11.97
CA GLY A 327 9.12 -3.45 -11.97
C GLY A 327 9.82 -4.11 -10.78
N ILE A 328 9.08 -4.72 -9.84
CA ILE A 328 9.62 -5.48 -8.72
C ILE A 328 9.58 -6.96 -9.04
N ASN A 329 10.70 -7.66 -8.81
CA ASN A 329 10.75 -9.11 -8.98
C ASN A 329 10.08 -9.78 -7.78
N LEU A 330 9.01 -10.54 -8.05
CA LEU A 330 8.24 -11.23 -7.02
C LEU A 330 9.04 -12.28 -6.25
N ASN A 331 10.13 -12.81 -6.80
CA ASN A 331 10.97 -13.79 -6.11
C ASN A 331 11.74 -13.19 -4.91
N TRP A 332 11.67 -11.87 -4.70
CA TRP A 332 12.27 -11.19 -3.55
C TRP A 332 11.33 -11.08 -2.33
N LEU A 333 10.03 -11.34 -2.52
CA LEU A 333 8.96 -11.17 -1.55
C LEU A 333 8.49 -12.54 -1.04
#